data_AF-A0A4Q6AEK5-F1
#
_entry.id   AF-A0A4Q6AEK5-F1
#
_cell.length_a   1.000
_cell.length_b   1.000
_cell.length_c   1.000
_cell.angle_alpha   90.00
_cell.angle_beta   90.00
_cell.angle_gamma   90.00
#
_symmetry.space_group_name_H-M   'P 1'
#
loop_
_entity.id
_entity.type
_entity.pdbx_description
1 polymer ?
#
loop_
_entity_poly.entity_id
_entity_poly.type
_entity_poly.pdbx_seq_one_letter_code
_entity_poly.pdbx_strand_id
1 'polypeptide(L)'
;MKAAYKITAFLFVFLLPLFLAAQNDTSVQDDEGTAIFLLVIGSVFVSVMIGAAIVGAFLAAFAIFVFFSLTALGMVTTSVAIGLYKRSFTTGFKTFFLFLFGITTAVLGAVSLLVFQLFIPLHIPSGYLAPIGFFGGLASGLLLGKTLFYIVKEFIARLAKRLKAA
;
A
#
# COMPACT_ATOMS: atom_id res chain seq x y z
N MET A 1 6.78 0.75 12.31
CA MET A 1 7.98 0.33 13.08
C MET A 1 8.57 -1.02 12.64
N LYS A 2 7.80 -2.11 12.48
CA LYS A 2 8.36 -3.43 12.11
C LYS A 2 9.10 -3.48 10.76
N ALA A 3 8.75 -2.65 9.79
CA ALA A 3 9.44 -2.60 8.49
C ALA A 3 10.82 -1.90 8.58
N ALA A 4 10.94 -0.85 9.40
CA ALA A 4 12.20 -0.12 9.59
C ALA A 4 13.28 -1.01 10.25
N TYR A 5 12.89 -1.84 11.23
CA TYR A 5 13.77 -2.83 11.87
C TYR A 5 14.31 -3.87 10.89
N LYS A 6 13.49 -4.32 9.92
CA LYS A 6 13.94 -5.30 8.92
C LYS A 6 14.97 -4.71 7.96
N ILE A 7 14.81 -3.44 7.60
CA ILE A 7 15.74 -2.74 6.71
C ILE A 7 17.07 -2.46 7.43
N THR A 8 17.05 -2.02 8.69
CA THR A 8 18.28 -1.84 9.47
C THR A 8 18.99 -3.17 9.76
N ALA A 9 18.24 -4.24 10.07
CA ALA A 9 18.83 -5.57 10.23
C ALA A 9 19.45 -6.09 8.93
N PHE A 10 18.81 -5.87 7.78
CA PHE A 10 19.34 -6.26 6.48
C PHE A 10 20.62 -5.48 6.12
N LEU A 11 20.65 -4.17 6.36
CA LEU A 11 21.86 -3.35 6.17
C LEU A 11 23.01 -3.79 7.06
N PHE A 12 22.72 -4.13 8.33
CA PHE A 12 23.74 -4.59 9.27
C PHE A 12 24.32 -5.95 8.87
N VAL A 13 23.46 -6.89 8.44
CA VAL A 13 23.88 -8.21 7.93
C VAL A 13 24.65 -8.09 6.60
N PHE A 14 24.35 -7.09 5.77
CA PHE A 14 25.06 -6.86 4.50
C PHE A 14 26.42 -6.17 4.71
N LEU A 15 26.57 -5.37 5.76
CA LEU A 15 27.85 -4.73 6.14
C LEU A 15 28.79 -5.65 6.95
N LEU A 16 28.24 -6.66 7.62
CA LEU A 16 28.99 -7.60 8.46
C LEU A 16 30.10 -8.36 7.72
N PRO A 17 29.90 -8.88 6.50
CA PRO A 17 30.94 -9.54 5.71
C PRO A 17 32.04 -8.58 5.27
N LEU A 18 31.70 -7.30 5.03
CA LEU A 18 32.67 -6.27 4.66
C LEU A 18 33.60 -5.95 5.84
N PHE A 19 33.03 -5.88 7.04
CA PHE A 19 33.78 -5.68 8.29
C PHE A 19 34.62 -6.91 8.67
N LEU A 20 34.09 -8.13 8.46
CA LEU A 20 34.84 -9.37 8.68
C LEU A 20 35.96 -9.56 7.66
N ALA A 21 35.73 -9.24 6.38
CA ALA A 21 36.76 -9.30 5.35
C ALA A 21 37.89 -8.29 5.62
N ALA A 22 37.56 -7.10 6.16
CA ALA A 22 38.55 -6.11 6.56
C ALA A 22 39.40 -6.52 7.77
N GLN A 23 38.97 -7.50 8.59
CA GLN A 23 39.73 -7.96 9.76
C GLN A 23 40.60 -9.20 9.49
N ASN A 24 40.38 -9.92 8.39
CA ASN A 24 40.94 -11.27 8.21
C ASN A 24 42.29 -11.32 7.45
N ASP A 25 42.85 -10.19 7.03
CA ASP A 25 44.15 -10.14 6.34
C ASP A 25 45.26 -9.64 7.28
N THR A 26 45.96 -10.58 7.90
CA THR A 26 47.23 -10.31 8.61
C THR A 26 48.42 -11.07 8.02
N SER A 27 48.38 -11.52 6.75
CA SER A 27 49.56 -12.20 6.17
C SER A 27 49.78 -12.15 4.65
N VAL A 28 49.11 -11.28 3.89
CA VAL A 28 49.47 -11.08 2.45
C VAL A 28 50.17 -9.73 2.28
N GLN A 29 51.49 -9.81 2.20
CA GLN A 29 52.38 -8.71 1.83
C GLN A 29 52.26 -8.48 0.31
N ASP A 30 52.20 -7.20 -0.10
CA ASP A 30 52.15 -6.66 -1.47
C ASP A 30 50.78 -6.57 -2.17
N ASP A 31 49.88 -5.70 -1.67
CA ASP A 31 49.09 -4.74 -2.47
C ASP A 31 48.13 -3.87 -1.61
N GLU A 32 48.63 -3.28 -0.51
CA GLU A 32 47.82 -2.42 0.38
C GLU A 32 47.11 -1.28 -0.37
N GLY A 33 47.72 -0.75 -1.43
CA GLY A 33 47.12 0.29 -2.28
C GLY A 33 45.88 -0.17 -3.04
N THR A 34 45.84 -1.42 -3.49
CA THR A 34 44.73 -1.98 -4.26
C THR A 34 43.51 -2.25 -3.37
N ALA A 35 43.73 -2.74 -2.15
CA ALA A 35 42.67 -3.00 -1.17
C ALA A 35 41.98 -1.71 -0.72
N ILE A 36 42.74 -0.65 -0.43
CA ILE A 36 42.20 0.66 -0.03
C ILE A 36 41.39 1.27 -1.19
N PHE A 37 41.90 1.17 -2.42
CA PHE A 37 41.21 1.67 -3.62
C PHE A 37 39.86 0.96 -3.86
N LEU A 38 39.83 -0.37 -3.76
CA LEU A 38 38.60 -1.17 -3.86
C LEU A 38 37.59 -0.83 -2.77
N LEU A 39 38.05 -0.60 -1.54
CA LEU A 39 37.18 -0.21 -0.42
C LEU A 39 36.55 1.16 -0.67
N VAL A 40 37.34 2.14 -1.13
CA VAL A 40 36.84 3.49 -1.45
C VAL A 40 35.78 3.42 -2.57
N ILE A 41 36.07 2.72 -3.68
CA ILE A 41 35.11 2.56 -4.78
C ILE A 41 33.85 1.82 -4.33
N GLY A 42 34.01 0.73 -3.56
CA GLY A 42 32.89 -0.02 -3.01
C GLY A 42 32.00 0.85 -2.12
N SER A 43 32.60 1.68 -1.27
CA SER A 43 31.85 2.59 -0.38
C SER A 43 31.06 3.65 -1.16
N VAL A 44 31.63 4.20 -2.24
CA VAL A 44 30.96 5.16 -3.12
C VAL A 44 29.80 4.49 -3.85
N PHE A 45 30.01 3.29 -4.39
CA PHE A 45 28.96 2.55 -5.09
C PHE A 45 27.78 2.21 -4.17
N VAL A 46 28.05 1.73 -2.96
CA VAL A 46 27.01 1.45 -1.96
C VAL A 46 26.28 2.73 -1.55
N SER A 47 27.00 3.85 -1.36
CA SER A 47 26.38 5.15 -1.06
C SER A 47 25.42 5.60 -2.16
N VAL A 48 25.82 5.49 -3.43
CA VAL A 48 24.98 5.82 -4.59
C VAL A 48 23.76 4.89 -4.67
N MET A 49 23.94 3.58 -4.46
CA MET A 49 22.83 2.61 -4.46
C MET A 49 21.80 2.91 -3.36
N ILE A 50 22.25 3.22 -2.14
CA ILE A 50 21.37 3.61 -1.04
C ILE A 50 20.66 4.92 -1.35
N GLY A 51 21.38 5.92 -1.87
CA GLY A 51 20.80 7.20 -2.29
C GLY A 51 19.72 7.02 -3.35
N ALA A 52 19.99 6.23 -4.39
CA ALA A 52 19.03 5.92 -5.44
C ALA A 52 17.80 5.17 -4.91
N ALA A 53 17.98 4.20 -4.00
CA ALA A 53 16.89 3.47 -3.38
C ALA A 53 15.97 4.38 -2.56
N ILE A 54 16.55 5.31 -1.78
CA ILE A 54 15.78 6.28 -0.99
C ILE A 54 14.99 7.22 -1.92
N VAL A 55 15.65 7.82 -2.91
CA VAL A 55 14.99 8.74 -3.86
C VAL A 55 13.89 8.01 -4.62
N GLY A 56 14.14 6.78 -5.08
CA GLY A 56 13.14 5.95 -5.75
C GLY A 56 11.93 5.63 -4.86
N ALA A 57 12.15 5.30 -3.59
CA ALA A 57 11.08 5.04 -2.63
C ALA A 57 10.23 6.30 -2.37
N PHE A 58 10.85 7.47 -2.23
CA PHE A 58 10.14 8.75 -2.07
C PHE A 58 9.32 9.09 -3.33
N LEU A 59 9.89 8.91 -4.52
CA LEU A 59 9.19 9.16 -5.77
C LEU A 59 7.98 8.22 -5.95
N ALA A 60 8.13 6.93 -5.62
CA ALA A 60 7.04 5.97 -5.67
C ALA A 60 5.93 6.31 -4.65
N ALA A 61 6.30 6.66 -3.42
CA ALA A 61 5.34 7.08 -2.39
C ALA A 61 4.58 8.35 -2.81
N PHE A 62 5.28 9.32 -3.39
CA PHE A 62 4.68 10.55 -3.91
C PHE A 62 3.71 10.25 -5.06
N ALA A 63 4.09 9.38 -5.99
CA ALA A 63 3.21 8.97 -7.09
C ALA A 63 1.93 8.31 -6.56
N ILE A 64 2.05 7.35 -5.63
CA ILE A 64 0.89 6.69 -5.01
C ILE A 64 0.00 7.70 -4.30
N PHE A 65 0.59 8.68 -3.59
CA PHE A 65 -0.16 9.74 -2.94
C PHE A 65 -0.97 10.57 -3.94
N VAL A 66 -0.35 11.01 -5.03
CA VAL A 66 -1.03 11.77 -6.10
C VAL A 66 -2.18 10.96 -6.71
N PHE A 67 -1.96 9.68 -7.01
CA PHE A 67 -3.02 8.79 -7.51
C PHE A 67 -4.18 8.64 -6.53
N PHE A 68 -3.88 8.50 -5.24
CA PHE A 68 -4.90 8.41 -4.20
C PHE A 68 -5.70 9.71 -4.08
N SER A 69 -5.03 10.86 -4.09
CA SER A 69 -5.67 12.18 -4.07
C SER A 69 -6.56 12.40 -5.28
N LEU A 70 -6.11 12.05 -6.50
CA LEU A 70 -6.91 12.14 -7.72
C LEU A 70 -8.15 11.23 -7.66
N THR A 71 -8.00 10.02 -7.17
CA THR A 71 -9.11 9.07 -7.02
C THR A 71 -10.13 9.59 -6.00
N ALA A 72 -9.67 10.10 -4.85
CA ALA A 72 -10.53 10.69 -3.84
C ALA A 72 -11.28 11.92 -4.38
N LEU A 73 -10.58 12.80 -5.12
CA LEU A 73 -11.20 13.95 -5.78
C LEU A 73 -12.29 13.50 -6.76
N GLY A 74 -11.98 12.50 -7.61
CA GLY A 74 -12.94 11.94 -8.55
C GLY A 74 -14.18 11.35 -7.87
N MET A 75 -14.03 10.64 -6.75
CA MET A 75 -15.15 10.14 -5.94
C MET A 75 -15.99 11.28 -5.35
N VAL A 76 -15.34 12.35 -4.86
CA VAL A 76 -16.05 13.52 -4.30
C VAL A 76 -16.81 14.23 -5.42
N THR A 77 -16.19 14.53 -6.55
CA THR A 77 -16.85 15.21 -7.68
C THR A 77 -18.03 14.41 -8.22
N THR A 78 -17.89 13.10 -8.40
CA THR A 78 -18.98 12.23 -8.89
C THR A 78 -20.13 12.15 -7.88
N SER A 79 -19.84 12.04 -6.58
CA SER A 79 -20.88 12.01 -5.55
C SER A 79 -21.65 13.34 -5.45
N VAL A 80 -20.98 14.48 -5.55
CA VAL A 80 -21.60 15.80 -5.57
C VAL A 80 -22.45 15.98 -6.84
N ALA A 81 -21.94 15.61 -8.01
CA ALA A 81 -22.68 15.68 -9.27
C ALA A 81 -23.96 14.84 -9.23
N ILE A 82 -23.90 13.61 -8.70
CA ILE A 82 -25.08 12.75 -8.54
C ILE A 82 -26.06 13.32 -7.51
N GLY A 83 -25.56 13.88 -6.41
CA GLY A 83 -26.37 14.53 -5.39
C GLY A 83 -27.15 15.74 -5.93
N LEU A 84 -26.49 16.57 -6.74
CA LEU A 84 -27.12 17.71 -7.42
C LEU A 84 -28.13 17.24 -8.47
N TYR A 85 -27.78 16.24 -9.30
CA TYR A 85 -28.67 15.71 -10.33
C TYR A 85 -29.97 15.14 -9.76
N LYS A 86 -29.89 14.40 -8.65
CA LYS A 86 -31.07 13.84 -7.96
C LYS A 86 -31.73 14.79 -6.97
N ARG A 87 -31.23 16.04 -6.83
CA ARG A 87 -31.65 17.03 -5.83
C ARG A 87 -31.74 16.46 -4.40
N SER A 88 -30.87 15.50 -4.07
CA SER A 88 -30.87 14.83 -2.77
C SER A 88 -29.45 14.55 -2.30
N PHE A 89 -29.07 15.19 -1.19
CA PHE A 89 -27.78 14.98 -0.54
C PHE A 89 -27.56 13.52 -0.12
N THR A 90 -28.63 12.85 0.33
CA THR A 90 -28.61 11.45 0.75
C THR A 90 -28.26 10.50 -0.40
N THR A 91 -28.68 10.82 -1.63
CA THR A 91 -28.35 10.00 -2.80
C THR A 91 -26.87 10.14 -3.19
N GLY A 92 -26.33 11.37 -3.14
CA GLY A 92 -24.89 11.61 -3.37
C GLY A 92 -24.03 10.87 -2.34
N PHE A 93 -24.38 10.97 -1.06
CA PHE A 93 -23.68 10.28 0.03
C PHE A 93 -23.74 8.75 -0.08
N LYS A 94 -24.89 8.19 -0.47
CA LYS A 94 -25.03 6.75 -0.75
C LYS A 94 -24.04 6.28 -1.82
N THR A 95 -23.94 7.05 -2.91
CA THR A 95 -23.05 6.71 -4.02
C THR A 95 -21.59 6.84 -3.62
N PHE A 96 -21.23 7.87 -2.85
CA PHE A 96 -19.88 8.00 -2.28
C PHE A 96 -19.49 6.78 -1.45
N PHE A 97 -20.36 6.33 -0.54
CA PHE A 97 -20.11 5.14 0.28
C PHE A 97 -19.96 3.87 -0.56
N LEU A 98 -20.81 3.68 -1.56
CA LEU A 98 -20.70 2.52 -2.47
C LEU A 98 -19.37 2.51 -3.23
N PHE A 99 -18.92 3.64 -3.76
CA PHE A 99 -17.63 3.74 -4.44
C PHE A 99 -16.46 3.52 -3.49
N LEU A 100 -16.50 4.13 -2.30
CA LEU A 100 -15.44 4.00 -1.31
C LEU A 100 -15.25 2.54 -0.88
N PHE A 101 -16.34 1.88 -0.48
CA PHE A 101 -16.29 0.47 -0.08
C PHE A 101 -15.97 -0.45 -1.26
N GLY A 102 -16.57 -0.23 -2.44
CA GLY A 102 -16.30 -1.05 -3.62
C GLY A 102 -14.83 -1.02 -4.04
N ILE A 103 -14.21 0.16 -4.11
CA ILE A 103 -12.82 0.30 -4.53
C ILE A 103 -11.87 -0.23 -3.44
N THR A 104 -12.11 0.10 -2.17
CA THR A 104 -11.24 -0.34 -1.07
C THR A 104 -11.25 -1.87 -0.93
N THR A 105 -12.40 -2.53 -0.99
CA THR A 105 -12.45 -3.99 -0.90
C THR A 105 -12.01 -4.67 -2.19
N ALA A 106 -12.16 -4.05 -3.37
CA ALA A 106 -11.62 -4.59 -4.62
C ALA A 106 -10.08 -4.66 -4.57
N VAL A 107 -9.43 -3.57 -4.13
CA VAL A 107 -7.97 -3.55 -3.93
C VAL A 107 -7.57 -4.53 -2.83
N LEU A 108 -8.28 -4.53 -1.70
CA LEU A 108 -7.98 -5.43 -0.58
C LEU A 108 -8.17 -6.90 -0.96
N GLY A 109 -9.16 -7.23 -1.79
CA GLY A 109 -9.43 -8.57 -2.30
C GLY A 109 -8.36 -9.07 -3.27
N ALA A 110 -7.84 -8.20 -4.14
CA ALA A 110 -6.70 -8.53 -4.99
C ALA A 110 -5.43 -8.79 -4.15
N VAL A 111 -5.14 -7.90 -3.20
CA VAL A 111 -3.97 -8.04 -2.32
C VAL A 111 -4.08 -9.27 -1.42
N SER A 112 -5.27 -9.55 -0.87
CA SER A 112 -5.46 -10.69 0.03
C SER A 112 -5.24 -12.02 -0.68
N LEU A 113 -5.68 -12.18 -1.93
CA LEU A 113 -5.40 -13.39 -2.71
C LEU A 113 -3.92 -13.54 -3.06
N LEU A 114 -3.23 -12.45 -3.39
CA LEU A 114 -1.78 -12.49 -3.62
C LEU A 114 -1.01 -12.89 -2.36
N VAL A 115 -1.43 -12.37 -1.20
CA VAL A 115 -0.88 -12.78 0.10
C VAL A 115 -1.23 -14.23 0.42
N PHE A 116 -2.44 -14.68 0.09
CA PHE A 116 -2.88 -16.05 0.35
C PHE A 116 -2.09 -17.07 -0.48
N GLN A 117 -1.72 -16.73 -1.71
CA GLN A 117 -0.87 -17.57 -2.56
C GLN A 117 0.52 -17.82 -1.95
N LEU A 118 1.06 -16.89 -1.14
CA LEU A 118 2.32 -17.09 -0.43
C LEU A 118 2.23 -18.15 0.66
N PHE A 119 1.04 -18.36 1.25
CA PHE A 119 0.83 -19.35 2.30
C PHE A 119 0.35 -20.70 1.76
N ILE A 120 -0.46 -20.68 0.71
CA ILE A 120 -1.04 -21.89 0.11
C ILE A 120 -0.78 -21.84 -1.39
N PRO A 121 0.04 -22.76 -1.95
CA PRO A 121 0.31 -22.81 -3.38
C PRO A 121 -0.95 -23.24 -4.13
N LEU A 122 -1.73 -22.27 -4.57
CA LEU A 122 -2.85 -22.48 -5.48
C LEU A 122 -2.28 -22.77 -6.87
N HIS A 123 -2.71 -23.86 -7.50
CA HIS A 123 -2.35 -24.23 -8.89
C HIS A 123 -2.98 -23.32 -9.95
N ILE A 124 -3.31 -22.08 -9.60
CA ILE A 124 -3.95 -21.12 -10.48
C ILE A 124 -2.83 -20.30 -11.14
N PRO A 125 -2.83 -20.16 -12.48
CA PRO A 125 -1.86 -19.33 -13.17
C PRO A 125 -1.89 -17.88 -12.67
N SER A 126 -0.71 -17.31 -12.39
CA SER A 126 -0.53 -16.01 -11.73
C SER A 126 -1.27 -14.85 -12.40
N GLY A 127 -1.47 -14.93 -13.72
CA GLY A 127 -2.22 -13.92 -14.49
C GLY A 127 -3.70 -13.81 -14.12
N TYR A 128 -4.32 -14.86 -13.57
CA TYR A 128 -5.74 -14.90 -13.25
C TYR A 128 -6.06 -14.61 -11.77
N LEU A 129 -5.06 -14.70 -10.88
CA LEU A 129 -5.27 -14.50 -9.44
C LEU A 129 -5.68 -13.06 -9.10
N ALA A 130 -4.98 -12.07 -9.68
CA ALA A 130 -5.28 -10.66 -9.45
C ALA A 130 -6.71 -10.26 -9.87
N PRO A 131 -7.19 -10.59 -11.10
CA PRO A 131 -8.56 -10.24 -11.48
C PRO A 131 -9.61 -10.98 -10.66
N ILE A 132 -9.41 -12.26 -10.30
CA ILE A 132 -10.36 -13.00 -9.46
C ILE A 132 -10.50 -12.31 -8.09
N GLY A 133 -9.39 -11.91 -7.47
CA GLY A 133 -9.40 -11.19 -6.20
C GLY A 133 -10.05 -9.82 -6.31
N PHE A 134 -9.82 -9.11 -7.42
CA PHE A 134 -10.46 -7.83 -7.68
C PHE A 134 -11.98 -7.95 -7.81
N PHE A 135 -12.48 -8.88 -8.64
CA PHE A 135 -13.92 -9.07 -8.82
C PHE A 135 -14.60 -9.59 -7.55
N GLY A 136 -13.97 -10.53 -6.84
CA GLY A 136 -14.48 -11.01 -5.55
C GLY A 136 -14.50 -9.91 -4.49
N GLY A 137 -13.45 -9.11 -4.41
CA GLY A 137 -13.36 -7.93 -3.55
C GLY A 137 -14.42 -6.87 -3.89
N LEU A 138 -14.65 -6.62 -5.17
CA LEU A 138 -15.66 -5.65 -5.64
C LEU A 138 -17.07 -6.13 -5.30
N ALA A 139 -17.39 -7.40 -5.56
CA ALA A 139 -18.70 -7.97 -5.25
C ALA A 139 -19.01 -7.93 -3.74
N SER A 140 -18.05 -8.36 -2.91
CA SER A 140 -18.17 -8.29 -1.46
C SER A 140 -18.28 -6.85 -0.94
N GLY A 141 -17.52 -5.92 -1.54
CA GLY A 141 -17.58 -4.48 -1.22
C GLY A 141 -18.92 -3.83 -1.48
N LEU A 142 -19.52 -4.12 -2.64
CA LEU A 142 -20.83 -3.58 -2.98
C LEU A 142 -21.91 -4.10 -2.04
N LEU A 143 -21.86 -5.38 -1.67
CA LEU A 143 -22.77 -5.96 -0.67
C LEU A 143 -22.59 -5.30 0.69
N LEU A 144 -21.34 -5.14 1.14
CA LEU A 144 -21.01 -4.55 2.43
C LEU A 144 -21.37 -3.05 2.48
N GLY A 145 -21.12 -2.30 1.42
CA GLY A 145 -21.51 -0.89 1.31
C GLY A 145 -23.03 -0.71 1.37
N LYS A 146 -23.79 -1.63 0.76
CA LYS A 146 -25.26 -1.61 0.81
C LYS A 146 -25.78 -1.89 2.22
N THR A 147 -25.24 -2.89 2.93
CA THR A 147 -25.66 -3.20 4.31
C THR A 147 -25.26 -2.09 5.28
N LEU A 148 -24.05 -1.54 5.16
CA LEU A 148 -23.59 -0.45 6.02
C LEU A 148 -24.45 0.81 5.87
N PHE A 149 -24.81 1.16 4.62
CA PHE A 149 -25.70 2.28 4.35
C PHE A 149 -27.08 2.08 4.99
N TYR A 150 -27.60 0.85 4.98
CA TYR A 150 -28.86 0.52 5.64
C TYR A 150 -28.78 0.74 7.16
N ILE A 151 -27.70 0.29 7.80
CA ILE A 151 -27.46 0.48 9.23
C ILE A 151 -27.38 1.96 9.58
N VAL A 152 -26.62 2.74 8.82
CA VAL A 152 -26.47 4.20 9.03
C VAL A 152 -27.82 4.90 8.90
N LYS A 153 -28.62 4.55 7.88
CA LYS A 153 -29.97 5.11 7.70
C LYS A 153 -30.88 4.81 8.89
N GLU A 154 -30.87 3.58 9.37
CA GLU A 154 -31.64 3.15 10.54
C GLU A 154 -31.22 3.91 11.81
N PHE A 155 -29.93 4.11 12.00
CA PHE A 155 -29.39 4.85 13.14
C PHE A 155 -29.84 6.33 13.13
N ILE A 156 -29.75 7.00 11.99
CA ILE A 156 -30.23 8.39 11.83
C ILE A 156 -31.73 8.48 12.09
N ALA A 157 -32.52 7.52 11.58
CA ALA A 157 -33.96 7.50 11.81
C ALA A 157 -34.30 7.37 13.30
N ARG A 158 -33.54 6.56 14.05
CA ARG A 158 -33.72 6.42 15.51
C ARG A 158 -33.36 7.71 16.26
N LEU A 159 -32.27 8.38 15.88
CA LEU A 159 -31.89 9.67 16.47
C LEU A 159 -32.94 10.75 16.19
N ALA A 160 -33.43 10.84 14.95
CA ALA A 160 -34.47 11.79 14.58
C ALA A 160 -35.77 11.57 15.36
N LYS A 161 -36.15 10.31 15.63
CA LYS A 161 -37.30 9.99 16.49
C LYS A 161 -37.09 10.45 17.93
N ARG A 162 -35.90 10.22 18.49
CA ARG A 162 -35.57 10.64 19.87
C ARG A 162 -35.56 12.16 20.02
N LEU A 163 -35.05 12.89 19.03
CA LEU A 163 -35.01 14.35 19.06
C LEU A 163 -36.41 14.98 19.01
N LYS A 164 -37.37 14.37 18.30
CA LYS A 164 -38.76 14.86 18.24
C LYS A 164 -39.59 14.54 19.48
N ALA A 165 -39.13 13.62 20.32
CA ALA A 165 -39.80 13.23 21.55
C ALA A 165 -39.29 14.00 22.78
N ALA A 166 -38.20 14.76 22.62
CA ALA A 166 -37.65 15.69 23.58
C ALA A 166 -38.15 17.11 23.27
#